data_AF-A0A9P8PJS0-F1
#
_entry.id   AF-A0A9P8PJS0-F1
#
_cell.length_a   1.000
_cell.length_b   1.000
_cell.length_c   1.000
_cell.angle_alpha   90.00
_cell.angle_beta   90.00
_cell.angle_gamma   90.00
#
_symmetry.space_group_name_H-M   'P 1'
#
loop_
_entity.id
_entity.type
_entity.pdbx_description
1 polymer ?
#
loop_
_entity_poly.entity_id
_entity_poly.type
_entity_poly.pdbx_seq_one_letter_code
_entity_poly.pdbx_strand_id
1 'polypeptide(L)'
;MRSFGFKVGTLCEFFPPNPQLLGLNVNSGSKICLRLRYPHARDRFLPLEDVIETMLHELSHNRYGPHDNNFYRLLDQLREKYHSIKRNGALKETGYVAESQVLGGRKNGLIREMRLKKLGQVKYVAKVEKLGSNKPKQNKSMRELMLEAAERRAKDAKTCTVDPDAVPNEDELVEIDKPVPEVIEIPDED
;
A
#
# COMPACT_ATOMS: atom_id res chain seq x y z
N MET A 1 -11.52 -1.23 -17.39
CA MET A 1 -12.48 -0.31 -18.05
C MET A 1 -12.10 -0.03 -19.51
N ARG A 2 -10.96 0.61 -19.83
CA ARG A 2 -10.56 0.97 -21.21
C ARG A 2 -10.62 -0.20 -22.21
N SER A 3 -10.12 -1.38 -21.83
CA SER A 3 -10.15 -2.58 -22.68
C SER A 3 -11.56 -3.08 -23.04
N PHE A 4 -12.55 -2.77 -22.19
CA PHE A 4 -13.95 -3.19 -22.37
C PHE A 4 -14.84 -2.06 -22.90
N GLY A 5 -14.28 -0.88 -23.18
CA GLY A 5 -15.03 0.28 -23.65
C GLY A 5 -16.00 0.89 -22.62
N PHE A 6 -15.87 0.53 -21.34
CA PHE A 6 -16.78 1.03 -20.30
C PHE A 6 -16.54 2.49 -19.99
N LYS A 7 -17.64 3.23 -19.84
CA LYS A 7 -17.68 4.60 -19.35
C LYS A 7 -18.63 4.65 -18.16
N VAL A 8 -18.25 5.37 -17.12
CA VAL A 8 -19.09 5.62 -15.95
C VAL A 8 -19.20 7.13 -15.79
N GLY A 9 -20.42 7.64 -15.68
CA GLY A 9 -20.66 9.07 -15.54
C GLY A 9 -20.29 9.55 -14.14
N THR A 10 -21.01 9.07 -13.13
CA THR A 10 -20.76 9.40 -11.73
C THR A 10 -20.49 8.13 -10.92
N LEU A 11 -19.39 8.12 -10.17
CA LEU A 11 -19.11 7.12 -9.15
C LEU A 11 -19.23 7.81 -7.79
N CYS A 12 -20.09 7.30 -6.91
CA CYS A 12 -20.31 7.91 -5.60
C CYS A 12 -20.48 6.87 -4.48
N GLU A 13 -20.21 7.30 -3.25
CA GLU A 13 -20.54 6.53 -2.05
C GLU A 13 -22.04 6.60 -1.76
N PHE A 14 -22.62 5.53 -1.22
CA PHE A 14 -23.93 5.55 -0.58
C PHE A 14 -23.98 4.68 0.68
N PHE A 15 -25.00 4.91 1.52
CA PHE A 15 -25.19 4.14 2.76
C PHE A 15 -26.68 3.77 2.95
N PRO A 16 -27.17 2.78 2.19
CA PRO A 16 -28.58 2.38 2.28
C PRO A 16 -28.89 1.70 3.62
N PRO A 17 -30.16 1.69 4.07
CA PRO A 17 -30.55 1.01 5.32
C PRO A 17 -30.46 -0.51 5.20
N ASN A 18 -30.65 -1.09 4.01
CA ASN A 18 -30.50 -2.53 3.80
C ASN A 18 -29.02 -2.92 3.91
N PRO A 19 -28.62 -3.80 4.85
CA PRO A 19 -27.23 -4.22 5.01
C PRO A 19 -26.71 -5.07 3.83
N GLN A 20 -27.57 -5.70 3.04
CA GLN A 20 -27.16 -6.54 1.91
C GLN A 20 -26.87 -5.76 0.61
N LEU A 21 -27.29 -4.50 0.54
CA LEU A 21 -27.09 -3.68 -0.66
C LEU A 21 -25.69 -3.04 -0.64
N LEU A 22 -24.77 -3.64 -1.40
CA LEU A 22 -23.37 -3.20 -1.49
C LEU A 22 -23.08 -2.28 -2.68
N GLY A 23 -23.82 -2.45 -3.78
CA GLY A 23 -23.64 -1.68 -5.01
C GLY A 23 -24.98 -1.40 -5.70
N LEU A 24 -24.99 -0.39 -6.56
CA LEU A 24 -26.12 -0.08 -7.43
C LEU A 24 -25.65 0.60 -8.72
N ASN A 25 -25.96 0.00 -9.86
CA ASN A 25 -25.80 0.60 -11.18
C ASN A 25 -27.13 1.20 -11.69
N VAL A 26 -27.11 2.49 -12.01
CA VAL A 26 -28.23 3.21 -12.59
C VAL A 26 -27.95 3.52 -14.06
N ASN A 27 -28.89 3.15 -14.94
CA ASN A 27 -28.85 3.40 -16.38
C ASN A 27 -27.53 2.95 -17.04
N SER A 28 -27.15 1.69 -16.81
CA SER A 28 -26.01 1.03 -17.47
C SER A 28 -24.70 1.85 -17.44
N GLY A 29 -24.37 2.39 -16.28
CA GLY A 29 -23.13 3.14 -16.04
C GLY A 29 -23.30 4.65 -15.99
N SER A 30 -24.52 5.20 -16.10
CA SER A 30 -24.73 6.64 -15.87
C SER A 30 -24.30 7.02 -14.45
N LYS A 31 -24.67 6.21 -13.46
CA LYS A 31 -24.27 6.39 -12.06
C LYS A 31 -24.05 5.03 -11.42
N ILE A 32 -22.92 4.88 -10.73
CA ILE A 32 -22.64 3.71 -9.89
C ILE A 32 -22.47 4.19 -8.46
N CYS A 33 -23.24 3.60 -7.55
CA CYS A 33 -23.15 3.84 -6.12
C CYS A 33 -22.51 2.62 -5.45
N LEU A 34 -21.50 2.84 -4.61
CA LEU A 34 -20.84 1.78 -3.84
C LEU A 34 -20.93 2.08 -2.35
N ARG A 35 -21.17 1.04 -1.55
CA ARG A 35 -21.04 1.13 -0.10
C ARG A 35 -19.57 0.96 0.23
N LEU A 36 -19.01 1.94 0.94
CA LEU A 36 -17.61 1.91 1.36
C LEU A 36 -17.44 1.55 2.84
N ARG A 37 -18.52 1.52 3.62
CA ARG A 37 -18.50 1.39 5.08
C ARG A 37 -19.30 0.20 5.58
N TYR A 38 -18.96 -0.31 6.75
CA TYR A 38 -19.75 -1.39 7.36
C TYR A 38 -21.17 -0.92 7.74
N PRO A 39 -22.21 -1.73 7.52
CA PRO A 39 -23.60 -1.33 7.82
C PRO A 39 -23.84 -0.97 9.30
N HIS A 40 -23.09 -1.59 10.22
CA HIS A 40 -23.19 -1.35 11.66
C HIS A 40 -22.10 -0.42 12.22
N ALA A 41 -21.16 0.05 11.39
CA ALA A 41 -20.03 0.88 11.80
C ALA A 41 -19.64 1.85 10.67
N ARG A 42 -20.19 3.08 10.73
CA ARG A 42 -19.97 4.11 9.69
C ARG A 42 -18.55 4.66 9.68
N ASP A 43 -17.86 4.59 10.79
CA ASP A 43 -16.47 5.00 10.96
C ASP A 43 -15.48 4.04 10.29
N ARG A 44 -15.88 2.78 10.03
CA ARG A 44 -15.00 1.74 9.46
C ARG A 44 -15.28 1.49 7.98
N PHE A 45 -14.22 1.50 7.19
CA PHE A 45 -14.27 1.16 5.76
C PHE A 45 -14.23 -0.35 5.53
N LEU A 46 -14.89 -0.79 4.45
CA LEU A 46 -14.80 -2.14 3.94
C LEU A 46 -13.40 -2.40 3.35
N PRO A 47 -12.93 -3.66 3.34
CA PRO A 47 -11.72 -4.04 2.64
C PRO A 47 -11.78 -3.63 1.17
N LEU A 48 -10.66 -3.14 0.64
CA LEU A 48 -10.59 -2.66 -0.74
C LEU A 48 -10.98 -3.75 -1.75
N GLU A 49 -10.58 -5.01 -1.51
CA GLU A 49 -10.90 -6.12 -2.40
C GLU A 49 -12.41 -6.34 -2.50
N ASP A 50 -13.15 -6.26 -1.39
CA ASP A 50 -14.61 -6.44 -1.38
C ASP A 50 -15.31 -5.32 -2.16
N VAL A 51 -14.81 -4.08 -2.01
CA VAL A 51 -15.31 -2.93 -2.78
C VAL A 51 -15.01 -3.10 -4.27
N ILE A 52 -13.83 -3.62 -4.62
CA ILE A 52 -13.46 -3.89 -6.02
C ILE A 52 -14.35 -4.97 -6.62
N GLU A 53 -14.59 -6.07 -5.91
CA GLU A 53 -15.50 -7.13 -6.36
C GLU A 53 -16.91 -6.60 -6.63
N THR A 54 -17.41 -5.74 -5.73
CA THR A 54 -18.69 -5.04 -5.92
C THR A 54 -18.63 -4.12 -7.14
N MET A 55 -17.55 -3.37 -7.34
CA MET A 55 -17.38 -2.50 -8.50
C MET A 55 -17.35 -3.29 -9.82
N LEU A 56 -16.69 -4.44 -9.86
CA LEU A 56 -16.66 -5.30 -11.06
C LEU A 56 -18.05 -5.86 -11.37
N HIS A 57 -18.81 -6.23 -10.32
CA HIS A 57 -20.22 -6.64 -10.45
C HIS A 57 -21.07 -5.51 -11.07
N GLU A 58 -21.00 -4.30 -10.52
CA GLU A 58 -21.74 -3.16 -11.04
C GLU A 58 -21.30 -2.79 -12.46
N LEU A 59 -20.02 -2.91 -12.80
CA LEU A 59 -19.55 -2.68 -14.18
C LEU A 59 -20.13 -3.70 -15.18
N SER A 60 -20.35 -4.95 -14.79
CA SER A 60 -21.02 -5.94 -15.64
C SER A 60 -22.45 -5.51 -15.98
N HIS A 61 -23.13 -4.80 -15.07
CA HIS A 61 -24.45 -4.20 -15.31
C HIS A 61 -24.46 -3.09 -16.37
N ASN A 62 -23.31 -2.59 -16.81
CA ASN A 62 -23.26 -1.71 -17.99
C ASN A 62 -23.68 -2.45 -19.28
N ARG A 63 -23.57 -3.78 -19.32
CA ARG A 63 -23.85 -4.58 -20.52
C ARG A 63 -25.00 -5.57 -20.32
N TYR A 64 -25.06 -6.20 -19.16
CA TYR A 64 -26.06 -7.24 -18.86
C TYR A 64 -26.82 -6.88 -17.58
N GLY A 65 -28.13 -6.65 -17.71
CA GLY A 65 -28.99 -6.37 -16.55
C GLY A 65 -29.21 -7.61 -15.68
N PRO A 66 -29.75 -8.71 -16.22
CA PRO A 66 -29.98 -9.94 -15.45
C PRO A 66 -28.68 -10.67 -15.07
N HIS A 67 -28.69 -11.37 -13.94
CA HIS A 67 -27.60 -12.27 -13.52
C HIS A 67 -27.67 -13.61 -14.25
N ASP A 68 -27.51 -13.58 -15.58
CA ASP A 68 -27.49 -14.75 -16.44
C ASP A 68 -26.06 -15.30 -16.66
N ASN A 69 -25.94 -16.39 -17.42
CA ASN A 69 -24.63 -16.97 -17.74
C ASN A 69 -23.71 -15.98 -18.48
N ASN A 70 -24.26 -15.03 -19.25
CA ASN A 70 -23.46 -14.03 -19.97
C ASN A 70 -22.90 -12.98 -19.02
N PHE A 71 -23.69 -12.56 -18.02
CA PHE A 71 -23.28 -11.69 -16.93
C PHE A 71 -22.08 -12.30 -16.18
N TYR A 72 -22.20 -13.55 -15.73
CA TYR A 72 -21.12 -14.19 -14.97
C TYR A 72 -19.85 -14.38 -15.83
N ARG A 73 -20.00 -14.76 -17.10
CA ARG A 73 -18.86 -14.83 -18.03
C ARG A 73 -18.13 -13.49 -18.16
N LEU A 74 -18.87 -12.38 -18.27
CA LEU A 74 -18.28 -11.04 -18.33
C LEU A 74 -17.60 -10.67 -17.01
N LEU A 75 -18.24 -10.98 -15.88
CA LEU A 75 -17.69 -10.72 -14.56
C LEU A 75 -16.35 -11.45 -14.36
N ASP A 76 -16.25 -12.70 -14.78
CA ASP A 76 -15.01 -13.48 -14.68
C ASP A 76 -13.90 -12.91 -15.57
N GLN A 77 -14.23 -12.48 -16.80
CA GLN A 77 -13.28 -11.77 -17.67
C GLN A 77 -12.77 -10.47 -17.03
N LEU A 78 -13.64 -9.72 -16.36
CA LEU A 78 -13.27 -8.49 -15.67
C LEU A 78 -12.35 -8.77 -14.48
N ARG A 79 -12.65 -9.81 -13.68
CA ARG A 79 -11.82 -10.27 -12.56
C ARG A 79 -10.44 -10.71 -13.02
N GLU A 80 -10.36 -11.54 -14.04
CA GLU A 80 -9.09 -12.00 -14.60
C GLU A 80 -8.25 -10.81 -15.06
N LYS A 81 -8.87 -9.85 -15.76
CA LYS A 81 -8.18 -8.65 -16.21
C LYS A 81 -7.71 -7.79 -15.03
N TYR A 82 -8.52 -7.64 -13.99
CA TYR A 82 -8.12 -6.94 -12.77
C TYR A 82 -6.90 -7.59 -12.11
N HIS A 83 -6.92 -8.92 -11.92
CA HIS A 83 -5.79 -9.64 -11.32
C HIS A 83 -4.54 -9.63 -12.20
N SER A 84 -4.69 -9.64 -13.53
CA SER A 84 -3.57 -9.42 -14.46
C SER A 84 -2.92 -8.06 -14.21
N ILE A 85 -3.72 -7.00 -14.20
CA ILE A 85 -3.24 -5.62 -13.97
C ILE A 85 -2.58 -5.49 -12.59
N LYS A 86 -3.16 -6.11 -11.57
CA LYS A 86 -2.63 -6.12 -10.20
C LYS A 86 -1.26 -6.81 -10.13
N ARG A 87 -1.08 -7.93 -10.82
CA ARG A 87 0.19 -8.68 -10.85
C ARG A 87 1.26 -8.01 -11.69
N ASN A 88 0.91 -7.51 -12.87
CA ASN A 88 1.87 -6.95 -13.83
C ASN A 88 2.21 -5.48 -13.57
N GLY A 89 1.42 -4.80 -12.73
CA GLY A 89 1.53 -3.39 -12.43
C GLY A 89 0.70 -2.53 -13.39
N ALA A 90 -0.10 -1.62 -12.82
CA ALA A 90 -1.03 -0.77 -13.57
C ALA A 90 -0.35 0.08 -14.66
N LEU A 91 0.83 0.63 -14.39
CA LEU A 91 1.56 1.47 -15.35
C LEU A 91 1.94 0.69 -16.61
N LYS A 92 2.42 -0.55 -16.44
CA LYS A 92 2.87 -1.38 -17.57
C LYS A 92 1.70 -1.83 -18.43
N GLU A 93 0.58 -2.18 -17.81
CA GLU A 93 -0.56 -2.78 -18.51
C GLU A 93 -1.55 -1.76 -19.07
N THR A 94 -1.74 -0.63 -18.39
CA THR A 94 -2.75 0.38 -18.78
C THR A 94 -2.13 1.68 -19.27
N GLY A 95 -0.84 1.93 -19.01
CA GLY A 95 -0.21 3.23 -19.22
C GLY A 95 -0.73 4.32 -18.29
N TYR A 96 -1.65 4.00 -17.37
CA TYR A 96 -2.22 4.96 -16.44
C TYR A 96 -1.32 5.09 -15.21
N VAL A 97 -0.86 6.32 -14.97
CA VAL A 97 -0.25 6.72 -13.71
C VAL A 97 -1.38 7.26 -12.85
N ALA A 98 -1.69 6.57 -11.74
CA ALA A 98 -2.62 7.13 -10.78
C ALA A 98 -2.03 8.43 -10.21
N GLU A 99 -2.66 9.56 -10.51
CA GLU A 99 -2.38 10.81 -9.80
C GLU A 99 -2.91 10.65 -8.39
N SER A 100 -2.06 10.19 -7.46
CA SER A 100 -2.42 10.09 -6.05
C SER A 100 -2.55 11.50 -5.47
N GLN A 101 -3.73 12.12 -5.61
CA GLN A 101 -4.15 13.14 -4.67
C GLN A 101 -4.55 12.42 -3.38
N VAL A 102 -3.59 12.22 -2.49
CA VAL A 102 -3.89 11.82 -1.13
C VAL A 102 -4.65 13.00 -0.50
N LEU A 103 -5.95 12.82 -0.26
CA LEU A 103 -6.72 13.75 0.56
C LEU A 103 -6.27 13.55 2.01
N GLY A 104 -5.69 14.58 2.62
CA GLY A 104 -5.14 14.49 3.97
C GLY A 104 -3.75 13.86 4.00
N GLY A 105 -2.74 14.70 3.82
CA GLY A 105 -1.34 14.34 3.97
C GLY A 105 -0.50 15.53 3.54
N ARG A 106 0.33 16.07 4.42
CA ARG A 106 1.27 17.14 4.06
C ARG A 106 2.07 16.67 2.84
N LYS A 107 2.04 17.44 1.75
CA LYS A 107 2.82 17.19 0.54
C LYS A 107 4.30 17.35 0.88
N ASN A 108 4.92 16.34 1.47
CA ASN A 108 6.36 16.29 1.64
C ASN A 108 6.97 15.96 0.27
N GLY A 109 7.03 16.96 -0.62
CA GLY A 109 7.58 16.82 -1.99
C GLY A 109 8.96 16.16 -2.00
N LEU A 110 9.73 16.37 -0.94
CA LEU A 110 11.02 15.75 -0.65
C LEU A 110 10.99 14.21 -0.68
N ILE A 111 9.98 13.56 -0.09
CA ILE A 111 9.95 12.08 0.02
C ILE A 111 9.68 11.45 -1.37
N ARG A 112 8.82 12.07 -2.18
CA ARG A 112 8.54 11.62 -3.55
C ARG A 112 9.79 11.74 -4.41
N GLU A 113 10.46 12.88 -4.40
CA GLU A 113 11.71 13.09 -5.13
C GLU A 113 12.82 12.14 -4.68
N MET A 114 12.97 11.93 -3.36
CA MET A 114 13.93 10.97 -2.81
C MET A 114 13.61 9.54 -3.24
N ARG A 115 12.33 9.13 -3.31
CA ARG A 115 11.93 7.82 -3.83
C ARG A 115 12.26 7.66 -5.31
N LEU A 116 11.93 8.66 -6.14
CA LEU A 116 12.24 8.65 -7.57
C LEU A 116 13.75 8.58 -7.83
N LYS A 117 14.56 9.35 -7.09
CA LYS A 117 16.03 9.26 -7.16
C LYS A 117 16.55 7.88 -6.75
N LYS A 118 15.93 7.23 -5.75
CA LYS A 118 16.32 5.88 -5.28
C LYS A 118 15.90 4.76 -6.23
N LEU A 119 14.81 4.92 -6.98
CA LEU A 119 14.32 3.99 -8.00
C LEU A 119 15.17 4.00 -9.28
N GLY A 120 15.72 5.17 -9.65
CA GLY A 120 16.62 5.30 -10.80
C GLY A 120 18.05 4.78 -10.55
N GLN A 121 18.42 4.55 -9.30
CA GLN A 121 19.71 3.97 -8.95
C GLN A 121 19.61 2.44 -9.00
N VAL A 122 20.14 1.84 -10.07
CA VAL A 122 20.35 0.40 -10.17
C VAL A 122 21.30 -0.02 -9.04
N LYS A 123 20.74 -0.53 -7.93
CA LYS A 123 21.53 -0.95 -6.75
C LYS A 123 22.29 -2.26 -6.94
N TYR A 124 21.94 -3.03 -7.97
CA TYR A 124 22.51 -4.34 -8.21
C TYR A 124 23.01 -4.40 -9.64
N VAL A 125 24.31 -4.21 -9.81
CA VAL A 125 25.00 -4.76 -10.98
C VAL A 125 25.02 -6.26 -10.73
N ALA A 126 24.40 -7.05 -11.61
CA ALA A 126 24.48 -8.51 -11.54
C ALA A 126 25.95 -8.93 -11.71
N LYS A 127 26.66 -9.05 -10.59
CA LYS A 127 28.05 -9.48 -10.54
C LYS A 127 28.05 -10.94 -10.12
N VAL A 128 28.46 -11.80 -11.04
CA VAL A 128 28.66 -13.23 -10.76
C VAL A 128 30.06 -13.35 -10.14
N GLU A 129 30.13 -13.33 -8.81
CA GLU A 129 31.36 -13.66 -8.08
C GLU A 129 31.24 -15.03 -7.41
N LYS A 130 32.29 -15.84 -7.55
CA LYS A 130 32.42 -17.13 -6.87
C LYS A 130 32.56 -16.86 -5.37
N LEU A 131 31.55 -17.22 -4.58
CA LEU A 131 31.63 -17.22 -3.13
C LEU A 131 32.76 -18.17 -2.68
N GLY A 132 33.64 -17.69 -1.80
CA GLY A 132 34.69 -18.50 -1.17
C GLY A 132 36.11 -18.37 -1.73
N SER A 133 36.40 -17.41 -2.62
CA SER A 133 37.77 -17.16 -3.10
C SER A 133 38.19 -15.69 -2.96
N ASN A 134 38.02 -15.11 -1.77
CA ASN A 134 38.83 -13.95 -1.41
C ASN A 134 40.17 -14.45 -0.88
N LYS A 135 41.22 -14.36 -1.69
CA LYS A 135 42.59 -14.33 -1.16
C LYS A 135 42.66 -13.11 -0.23
N PRO A 136 42.97 -13.28 1.07
CA PRO A 136 43.01 -12.15 1.99
C PRO A 136 44.06 -11.16 1.49
N LYS A 137 43.62 -9.96 1.09
CA LYS A 137 44.50 -8.79 1.02
C LYS A 137 44.70 -8.28 2.43
N GLN A 138 45.58 -8.89 3.20
CA GLN A 138 46.04 -8.32 4.47
C GLN A 138 47.27 -9.07 4.99
N ASN A 139 48.37 -8.32 5.17
CA ASN A 139 49.59 -8.75 5.84
C ASN A 139 49.39 -8.81 7.38
N LYS A 140 48.26 -9.35 7.84
CA LYS A 140 47.97 -9.51 9.26
C LYS A 140 48.42 -10.89 9.70
N SER A 141 49.07 -10.98 10.86
CA SER A 141 49.48 -12.27 11.39
C SER A 141 48.24 -13.13 11.70
N MET A 142 48.35 -14.47 11.59
CA MET A 142 47.26 -15.40 11.91
C MET A 142 46.66 -15.15 13.30
N ARG A 143 47.50 -14.76 14.26
CA ARG A 143 47.10 -14.41 15.63
C ARG A 143 46.19 -13.20 15.68
N GLU A 144 46.47 -12.19 14.88
CA GLU A 144 45.68 -10.95 14.82
C GLU A 144 44.31 -11.19 14.17
N LEU A 145 44.25 -12.01 13.12
CA LEU A 145 42.99 -12.40 12.49
C LEU A 145 42.10 -13.22 13.43
N MET A 146 42.69 -14.14 14.19
CA MET A 146 41.96 -14.91 15.20
C MET A 146 41.42 -14.02 16.32
N LEU A 147 42.21 -13.05 16.78
CA LEU A 147 41.81 -12.10 17.80
C LEU A 147 40.66 -11.22 17.31
N GLU A 148 40.76 -10.65 16.10
CA GLU A 148 39.73 -9.81 15.51
C GLU A 148 38.41 -10.58 15.30
N ALA A 149 38.49 -11.85 14.88
CA ALA A 149 37.33 -12.72 14.74
C ALA A 149 36.68 -13.08 16.09
N ALA A 150 37.49 -13.31 17.12
CA ALA A 150 36.99 -13.57 18.47
C ALA A 150 36.34 -12.32 19.10
N GLU A 151 36.93 -11.14 18.89
CA GLU A 151 36.36 -9.86 19.33
C GLU A 151 35.03 -9.55 18.65
N ARG A 152 34.91 -9.82 17.34
CA ARG A 152 33.62 -9.69 16.64
C ARG A 152 32.56 -10.62 17.24
N ARG A 153 32.88 -11.90 17.43
CA ARG A 153 31.94 -12.85 18.07
C ARG A 153 31.54 -12.41 19.48
N ALA A 154 32.46 -11.85 20.26
CA ALA A 154 32.16 -11.35 21.60
C ALA A 154 31.27 -10.09 21.58
N LYS A 155 31.44 -9.20 20.59
CA LYS A 155 30.55 -8.03 20.39
C LYS A 155 29.17 -8.44 19.90
N ASP A 156 29.10 -9.38 18.97
CA ASP A 156 27.84 -9.91 18.45
C ASP A 156 27.06 -10.63 19.57
N ALA A 157 27.76 -11.38 20.43
CA ALA A 157 27.15 -11.98 21.61
C ALA A 157 26.55 -10.94 22.58
N LYS A 158 27.24 -9.82 22.82
CA LYS A 158 26.74 -8.73 23.68
C LYS A 158 25.60 -7.92 23.07
N THR A 159 25.52 -7.87 21.75
CA THR A 159 24.49 -7.10 21.03
C THR A 159 23.24 -7.94 20.75
N CYS A 160 23.36 -9.27 20.77
CA CYS A 160 22.26 -10.19 20.52
C CYS A 160 21.62 -10.79 21.80
N THR A 161 22.06 -10.40 23.00
CA THR A 161 21.33 -10.74 24.24
C THR A 161 20.21 -9.73 24.46
N VAL A 162 18.97 -10.14 24.20
CA VAL A 162 17.78 -9.46 24.72
C VAL A 162 17.57 -9.98 26.14
N ASP A 163 17.74 -9.12 27.14
CA ASP A 163 17.36 -9.47 28.52
C ASP A 163 15.85 -9.70 28.57
N PRO A 164 15.35 -10.85 29.07
CA PRO A 164 13.91 -11.12 29.13
C PRO A 164 13.17 -10.16 30.08
N ASP A 165 13.89 -9.49 30.99
CA ASP A 165 13.36 -8.44 31.88
C ASP A 165 13.48 -7.02 31.29
N ALA A 166 14.09 -6.86 30.12
CA ALA A 166 14.20 -5.59 29.39
C ALA A 166 13.16 -5.45 28.27
N VAL A 167 12.00 -6.11 28.41
CA VAL A 167 10.79 -5.71 27.69
C VAL A 167 10.25 -4.50 28.45
N PRO A 168 10.27 -3.28 27.87
CA PRO A 168 9.71 -2.11 28.53
C PRO A 168 8.21 -2.36 28.78
N ASN A 169 7.71 -2.02 29.96
CA ASN A 169 6.28 -1.99 30.21
C ASN A 169 5.62 -1.06 29.18
N GLU A 170 4.44 -1.41 28.68
CA GLU A 170 3.73 -0.64 27.64
C GLU A 170 3.54 0.85 28.01
N ASP A 171 3.61 1.18 29.31
CA ASP A 171 3.50 2.54 29.86
C ASP A 171 4.74 3.44 29.63
N GLU A 172 5.90 2.90 29.21
CA GLU A 172 7.12 3.67 28.92
C GLU A 172 7.31 3.99 27.41
N LEU A 173 6.39 3.52 26.55
CA LEU A 173 6.39 3.88 25.13
C LEU A 173 5.83 5.30 24.95
N VAL A 174 6.71 6.31 24.90
CA VAL A 174 6.33 7.68 24.57
C VAL A 174 5.93 7.76 23.09
N GLU A 175 4.65 8.02 22.81
CA GLU A 175 4.15 8.35 21.48
C GLU A 175 4.81 9.64 20.95
N ILE A 176 5.71 9.49 19.98
CA ILE A 176 6.37 10.61 19.29
C ILE A 176 5.46 11.15 18.17
N ASP A 177 4.28 11.66 18.51
CA ASP A 177 3.51 12.62 17.70
C ASP A 177 2.16 12.94 18.37
N LYS A 178 2.20 13.68 19.48
CA LYS A 178 1.03 14.46 19.90
C LYS A 178 1.19 15.89 19.36
N PRO A 179 0.26 16.37 18.51
CA PRO A 179 0.34 17.75 18.00
C PRO A 179 0.16 18.73 19.16
N VAL A 180 1.13 19.62 19.33
CA VAL A 180 1.07 20.74 20.28
C VAL A 180 0.01 21.73 19.79
N PRO A 181 -0.94 22.16 20.63
CA PRO A 181 -1.85 23.24 20.27
C PRO A 181 -1.08 24.56 20.22
N GLU A 182 -1.04 25.17 19.05
CA GLU A 182 -0.50 26.51 18.82
C GLU A 182 -1.50 27.53 19.38
N VAL A 183 -1.23 28.07 20.57
CA VAL A 183 -2.00 29.17 21.15
C VAL A 183 -1.58 30.44 20.43
N ILE A 184 -2.48 30.97 19.60
CA ILE A 184 -2.31 32.27 18.96
C ILE A 184 -2.74 33.31 20.00
N GLU A 185 -1.76 34.00 20.59
CA GLU A 185 -2.02 35.19 21.41
C GLU A 185 -2.40 36.35 20.48
N ILE A 186 -3.64 36.82 20.62
CA ILE A 186 -4.13 38.05 20.01
C ILE A 186 -3.76 39.18 20.98
N PRO A 187 -2.97 40.18 20.60
CA PRO A 187 -2.71 41.34 21.46
C PRO A 187 -3.96 42.22 21.50
N ASP A 188 -4.39 42.58 22.71
CA ASP A 188 -5.44 43.57 22.95
C ASP A 188 -4.94 44.96 22.52
N GLU A 189 -5.66 45.61 21.59
CA GLU A 189 -5.48 47.05 21.29
C GLU A 189 -6.27 47.88 22.31
N ASP A 190 -5.60 48.88 22.90
CA ASP A 190 -6.15 49.94 23.75
C ASP A 190 -7.16 50.86 23.03
#